data_AF-Q4SV40-F1
#
_entry.id   AF-Q4SV40-F1
#
_cell.length_a   1.000
_cell.length_b   1.000
_cell.length_c   1.000
_cell.angle_alpha   90.00
_cell.angle_beta   90.00
_cell.angle_gamma   90.00
#
_symmetry.space_group_name_H-M   'P 1'
#
loop_
_entity.id
_entity.type
_entity.pdbx_description
1 polymer ?
#
loop_
_entity_poly.entity_id
_entity_poly.type
_entity_poly.pdbx_seq_one_letter_code
_entity_poly.pdbx_strand_id
1 'polypeptide(L)'
;VVSFNKVYEQSICQPRDVLVDVFQAYPEDTEHIYTPSCVVLKRCGGCCNDEGKECVPAESRNVTLQLQRFRPRVIKEVVDLSFTEHVLCVCRSKPDVLAEEKKKYQCAPCSERRKSLFVQDLLTCKCSCKFTQLDCKSRQLELNERTCRCDKPRR
;
A
#
# COMPACT_ATOMS: atom_id res chain seq x y z
N VAL A 1 12.27 28.45 -22.77
CA VAL A 1 11.71 27.13 -22.39
C VAL A 1 12.48 26.62 -21.19
N VAL A 2 11.82 26.05 -20.19
CA VAL A 2 12.52 25.43 -19.03
C VAL A 2 13.15 24.12 -19.49
N SER A 3 14.41 23.85 -19.11
CA SER A 3 15.12 22.64 -19.54
C SER A 3 14.51 21.38 -18.90
N PHE A 4 14.59 20.25 -19.61
CA PHE A 4 14.13 18.95 -19.12
C PHE A 4 14.69 18.61 -17.73
N ASN A 5 16.01 18.75 -17.55
CA ASN A 5 16.65 18.47 -16.26
C ASN A 5 16.07 19.31 -15.13
N LYS A 6 15.81 20.61 -15.39
CA LYS A 6 15.22 21.50 -14.39
C LYS A 6 13.78 21.10 -14.06
N VAL A 7 12.98 20.69 -15.04
CA VAL A 7 11.63 20.18 -14.80
C VAL A 7 11.68 18.91 -13.94
N TYR A 8 12.56 17.96 -14.28
CA TYR A 8 12.71 16.70 -13.57
C TYR A 8 13.17 16.88 -12.12
N GLU A 9 14.20 17.68 -11.88
CA GLU A 9 14.68 18.00 -10.53
C GLU A 9 13.61 18.72 -9.69
N GLN A 10 12.84 19.60 -10.33
CA GLN A 10 11.76 20.31 -9.67
C GLN A 10 10.51 19.46 -9.47
N SER A 11 10.34 18.33 -10.16
CA SER A 11 9.16 17.47 -10.05
C SER A 11 9.38 16.20 -9.24
N ILE A 12 10.63 15.79 -8.98
CA ILE A 12 10.94 14.55 -8.25
C ILE A 12 10.35 14.55 -6.83
N CYS A 13 10.04 13.35 -6.31
CA CYS A 13 9.56 13.11 -4.95
C CYS A 13 10.54 13.65 -3.90
N GLN A 14 10.16 14.72 -3.19
CA GLN A 14 10.97 15.34 -2.13
C GLN A 14 10.09 16.14 -1.15
N PRO A 15 10.61 16.52 0.04
CA PRO A 15 9.90 17.41 0.95
C PRO A 15 9.72 18.81 0.33
N ARG A 16 8.48 19.31 0.35
CA ARG A 16 8.09 20.61 -0.21
C ARG A 16 7.26 21.40 0.78
N ASP A 17 7.34 22.72 0.67
CA ASP A 17 6.52 23.61 1.48
C ASP A 17 5.07 23.54 1.02
N VAL A 18 4.19 23.18 1.95
CA VAL A 18 2.75 23.11 1.72
C VAL A 18 2.06 23.89 2.83
N LEU A 19 1.01 24.63 2.47
CA LEU A 19 0.13 25.28 3.43
C LEU A 19 -0.82 24.23 4.01
N VAL A 20 -0.71 24.01 5.31
CA VAL A 20 -1.59 23.11 6.06
C VAL A 20 -2.54 23.97 6.88
N ASP A 21 -3.84 23.73 6.70
CA ASP A 21 -4.90 24.36 7.47
C ASP A 21 -4.86 23.85 8.93
N VAL A 22 -4.87 24.78 9.88
CA VAL A 22 -4.74 24.47 11.31
C VAL A 22 -6.00 23.77 11.83
N PHE A 23 -7.20 24.13 11.35
CA PHE A 23 -8.45 23.50 11.75
C PHE A 23 -8.54 22.05 11.25
N GLN A 24 -8.03 21.77 10.05
CA GLN A 24 -7.96 20.39 9.56
C GLN A 24 -6.98 19.52 10.36
N ALA A 25 -5.90 20.12 10.86
CA ALA A 25 -4.92 19.43 11.70
C ALA A 25 -5.44 19.17 13.13
N TYR A 26 -6.31 20.05 13.65
CA TYR A 26 -6.89 19.96 14.98
C TYR A 26 -8.43 20.10 14.94
N PRO A 27 -9.14 19.09 14.39
CA PRO A 27 -10.59 19.17 14.20
C PRO A 27 -11.37 19.20 15.52
N GLU A 28 -10.77 18.72 16.62
CA GLU A 28 -11.36 18.71 17.96
C GLU A 28 -11.59 20.14 18.50
N ASP A 29 -10.85 21.13 18.01
CA ASP A 29 -10.85 22.47 18.58
C ASP A 29 -11.77 23.46 17.84
N THR A 30 -13.06 23.13 17.78
CA THR A 30 -14.07 23.85 16.99
C THR A 30 -14.45 25.24 17.51
N GLU A 31 -14.14 25.55 18.78
CA GLU A 31 -14.53 26.80 19.44
C GLU A 31 -13.55 27.96 19.23
N HIS A 32 -12.33 27.68 18.73
CA HIS A 32 -11.27 28.67 18.69
C HIS A 32 -10.89 29.04 17.26
N ILE A 33 -10.54 30.31 17.07
CA ILE A 33 -10.00 30.81 15.82
C ILE A 33 -8.49 30.93 15.96
N TYR A 34 -7.78 30.33 15.00
CA TYR A 34 -6.32 30.39 14.91
C TYR A 34 -5.86 31.49 13.96
N THR A 35 -4.84 32.25 14.37
CA THR A 35 -4.16 33.24 13.55
C THR A 35 -2.64 32.98 13.59
N PRO A 36 -2.00 32.65 12.46
CA PRO A 36 -2.60 32.42 11.13
C PRO A 36 -3.50 31.18 11.10
N SER A 37 -4.41 31.10 10.11
CA SER A 37 -5.31 29.94 9.93
C SER A 37 -4.62 28.76 9.22
N CYS A 38 -3.47 28.99 8.59
CA CYS A 38 -2.64 27.98 7.96
C CYS A 38 -1.16 28.19 8.31
N VAL A 39 -0.39 27.10 8.29
CA VAL A 39 1.04 27.09 8.56
C VAL A 39 1.78 26.44 7.40
N VAL A 40 3.03 26.85 7.18
CA VAL A 40 3.91 26.24 6.18
C VAL A 40 4.63 25.07 6.81
N LEU A 41 4.46 23.87 6.24
CA LEU A 41 5.14 22.64 6.69
C LEU A 41 5.77 21.93 5.51
N LYS A 42 6.88 21.22 5.77
CA LYS A 42 7.42 20.26 4.81
C LYS A 42 6.53 19.02 4.70
N ARG A 43 5.97 18.76 3.53
CA ARG A 43 5.24 17.53 3.19
C ARG A 43 5.83 16.90 1.93
N CYS A 44 5.69 15.58 1.81
CA CYS A 44 6.19 14.86 0.64
C CYS A 44 5.34 15.20 -0.57
N GLY A 45 5.98 15.59 -1.67
CA GLY A 45 5.31 15.90 -2.91
C GLY A 45 6.23 15.77 -4.11
N GLY A 46 5.62 15.61 -5.28
CA GLY A 46 6.31 15.33 -6.53
C GLY A 46 5.85 14.03 -7.16
N CYS A 47 6.36 13.75 -8.35
CA CYS A 47 6.07 12.54 -9.09
C CYS A 47 7.17 11.48 -8.90
N CYS A 48 6.75 10.22 -8.92
CA CYS A 48 7.63 9.07 -9.07
C CYS A 48 7.69 8.67 -10.56
N ASN A 49 8.74 7.96 -10.96
CA ASN A 49 8.90 7.50 -12.35
C ASN A 49 7.89 6.41 -12.77
N ASP A 50 7.16 5.86 -11.80
CA ASP A 50 6.21 4.76 -11.97
C ASP A 50 4.87 5.18 -11.36
N GLU A 51 3.79 5.12 -12.15
CA GLU A 51 2.43 5.48 -11.73
C GLU A 51 1.88 4.55 -10.65
N GLY A 52 2.41 3.32 -10.56
CA GLY A 52 2.13 2.37 -9.49
C GLY A 52 2.79 2.73 -8.17
N LYS A 53 3.62 3.78 -8.13
CA LYS A 53 4.28 4.28 -6.91
C LYS A 53 3.69 5.61 -6.45
N GLU A 54 3.78 5.84 -5.16
CA GLU A 54 3.39 7.09 -4.50
C GLU A 54 4.56 7.65 -3.67
N CYS A 55 4.62 8.98 -3.58
CA CYS A 55 5.63 9.70 -2.82
C CYS A 55 5.20 9.82 -1.35
N VAL A 56 5.85 9.06 -0.47
CA VAL A 56 5.48 8.94 0.94
C VAL A 56 6.64 9.29 1.88
N PRO A 57 6.38 9.73 3.11
CA PRO A 57 7.43 10.00 4.08
C PRO A 57 8.16 8.71 4.47
N ALA A 58 9.49 8.74 4.41
CA ALA A 58 10.35 7.75 5.05
C ALA A 58 10.71 8.14 6.48
N GLU A 59 10.86 9.44 6.72
CA GLU A 59 11.21 10.01 8.02
C GLU A 59 10.41 11.28 8.26
N SER A 60 9.90 11.43 9.49
CA SER A 60 9.11 12.58 9.91
C SER A 60 9.56 13.06 11.29
N ARG A 61 9.41 14.36 11.53
CA ARG A 61 9.67 14.99 12.83
C ARG A 61 8.50 15.86 13.24
N ASN A 62 8.35 16.07 14.54
CA ASN A 62 7.39 17.05 15.05
C ASN A 62 8.07 18.41 15.20
N VAL A 63 7.36 19.46 14.82
CA VAL A 63 7.78 20.85 14.96
C VAL A 63 6.70 21.60 15.71
N THR A 64 7.12 22.37 16.70
CA THR A 64 6.22 23.20 17.50
C THR A 64 6.18 24.59 16.91
N LEU A 65 4.98 25.09 16.61
CA LEU A 65 4.73 26.41 16.03
C LEU A 65 3.86 27.24 16.96
N GLN A 66 4.17 28.53 17.04
CA GLN A 66 3.40 29.50 17.83
C GLN A 66 2.30 30.14 17.00
N LEU A 67 1.07 30.01 17.48
CA LEU A 67 -0.11 30.60 16.87
C LEU A 67 -0.88 31.43 17.89
N GLN A 68 -1.59 32.44 17.43
CA GLN A 68 -2.57 33.11 18.26
C GLN A 68 -3.87 32.34 18.23
N ARG A 69 -4.36 31.97 19.41
CA ARG A 69 -5.66 31.36 19.62
C ARG A 69 -6.61 32.41 20.20
N PHE A 70 -7.79 32.54 19.62
CA PHE A 70 -8.80 33.50 20.05
C PHE A 70 -10.17 32.85 20.18
N ARG A 71 -10.82 33.07 21.34
CA ARG A 71 -12.25 32.84 21.52
C ARG A 71 -13.01 34.16 21.44
N PRO A 72 -14.18 34.22 20.76
CA PRO A 72 -15.02 35.41 20.78
C PRO A 72 -15.32 35.84 22.22
N ARG A 73 -15.01 37.11 22.55
CA ARG A 73 -15.31 37.79 23.84
C ARG A 73 -14.44 37.42 25.05
N VAL A 74 -13.37 36.64 24.89
CA VAL A 74 -12.53 36.20 26.03
C VAL A 74 -11.14 36.82 25.97
N ILE A 75 -10.14 36.20 25.34
CA ILE A 75 -8.74 36.66 25.37
C ILE A 75 -8.03 36.15 24.09
N LYS A 76 -7.05 36.92 23.59
CA LYS A 76 -6.06 36.45 22.60
C LYS A 76 -4.87 35.89 23.36
N GLU A 77 -4.54 34.62 23.12
CA GLU A 77 -3.39 33.96 23.74
C GLU A 77 -2.47 33.37 22.67
N VAL A 78 -1.17 33.32 22.98
CA VAL A 78 -0.19 32.62 22.14
C VAL A 78 -0.11 31.18 22.63
N VAL A 79 -0.32 30.23 21.72
CA VAL A 79 -0.29 28.80 22.01
C VAL A 79 0.76 28.11 21.14
N ASP A 80 1.37 27.08 21.71
CA ASP A 80 2.31 26.21 21.04
C ASP A 80 1.56 24.98 20.50
N LEU A 81 1.53 24.81 19.18
CA LEU A 81 0.92 23.64 18.52
C LEU A 81 1.99 22.78 17.85
N SER A 82 1.85 21.46 17.92
CA SER A 82 2.83 20.51 17.39
C SER A 82 2.37 19.84 16.09
N PHE A 83 3.06 20.14 14.99
CA PHE A 83 2.76 19.62 13.67
C PHE A 83 3.81 18.61 13.21
N THR A 84 3.42 17.69 12.34
CA THR A 84 4.35 16.74 11.71
C THR A 84 4.88 17.28 10.38
N GLU A 85 6.21 17.34 10.27
CA GLU A 85 6.96 17.62 9.05
C GLU A 85 7.61 16.35 8.50
N HIS A 86 7.69 16.26 7.18
CA HIS A 86 8.40 15.19 6.49
C HIS A 86 9.84 15.63 6.23
N VAL A 87 10.81 14.84 6.68
CA VAL A 87 12.25 15.12 6.53
C VAL A 87 12.79 14.42 5.29
N LEU A 88 12.37 13.17 5.06
CA LEU A 88 12.79 12.36 3.93
C LEU A 88 11.58 11.75 3.22
N CYS A 89 11.59 11.76 1.89
CA CYS A 89 10.52 11.23 1.05
C CYS A 89 11.07 10.15 0.12
N VAL A 90 10.29 9.09 -0.09
CA VAL A 90 10.65 7.98 -0.97
C VAL A 90 9.44 7.51 -1.77
N CYS A 91 9.70 6.98 -2.96
CA CYS A 91 8.66 6.36 -3.79
C CYS A 91 8.40 4.92 -3.32
N ARG A 92 7.19 4.63 -2.83
CA ARG A 92 6.75 3.27 -2.46
C ARG A 92 5.63 2.79 -3.36
N SER A 93 5.50 1.48 -3.55
CA SER A 93 4.39 0.89 -4.32
C SER A 93 3.06 1.14 -3.60
N LYS A 94 2.05 1.56 -4.36
CA LYS A 94 0.70 1.79 -3.83
C LYS A 94 0.10 0.47 -3.32
N PRO A 95 -0.62 0.49 -2.18
CA PRO A 95 -1.21 -0.72 -1.61
C PRO A 95 -2.23 -1.40 -2.54
N ASP A 96 -2.94 -0.64 -3.38
CA ASP A 96 -3.90 -1.19 -4.34
C ASP A 96 -3.24 -2.04 -5.43
N VAL A 97 -2.02 -1.68 -5.86
CA VAL A 97 -1.25 -2.47 -6.82
C VAL A 97 -0.81 -3.80 -6.20
N LEU A 98 -0.41 -3.79 -4.92
CA LEU A 98 -0.08 -5.01 -4.18
C LEU A 98 -1.32 -5.91 -3.96
N ALA A 99 -2.52 -5.33 -3.82
CA ALA A 99 -3.76 -6.07 -3.68
C ALA A 99 -4.22 -6.70 -5.02
N GLU A 100 -4.05 -5.99 -6.13
CA GLU A 100 -4.29 -6.49 -7.49
C GLU A 100 -3.32 -7.62 -7.86
N GLU A 101 -2.03 -7.49 -7.54
CA GLU A 101 -1.05 -8.57 -7.71
C GLU A 101 -1.44 -9.80 -6.90
N LYS A 102 -1.89 -9.63 -5.64
CA LYS A 102 -2.38 -10.76 -4.83
C LYS A 102 -3.67 -11.39 -5.37
N LYS A 103 -4.55 -10.62 -6.01
CA LYS A 103 -5.76 -11.16 -6.67
C LYS A 103 -5.44 -11.94 -7.94
N LYS A 104 -4.37 -11.58 -8.65
CA LYS A 104 -3.95 -12.28 -9.88
C LYS A 104 -3.56 -13.75 -9.65
N TYR A 105 -3.19 -14.12 -8.42
CA TYR A 105 -2.80 -15.48 -8.04
C TYR A 105 -3.88 -16.27 -7.28
N GLN A 106 -5.13 -15.78 -7.23
CA GLN A 106 -6.22 -16.53 -6.59
C GLN A 106 -6.87 -17.51 -7.58
N CYS A 107 -6.15 -18.59 -7.91
CA CYS A 107 -6.78 -19.72 -8.57
C CYS A 107 -7.76 -20.42 -7.62
N ALA A 108 -8.92 -20.83 -8.12
CA ALA A 108 -9.80 -21.70 -7.36
C ALA A 108 -9.07 -23.02 -7.02
N PRO A 109 -9.22 -23.58 -5.81
CA PRO A 109 -8.55 -24.81 -5.45
C PRO A 109 -9.00 -25.97 -6.34
N CYS A 110 -8.05 -26.77 -6.84
CA CYS A 110 -8.32 -27.93 -7.71
C CYS A 110 -9.30 -28.96 -7.11
N SER A 111 -9.34 -29.06 -5.77
CA SER A 111 -10.28 -29.92 -5.05
C SER A 111 -10.44 -29.43 -3.61
N GLU A 112 -11.68 -29.27 -3.13
CA GLU A 112 -11.93 -28.87 -1.75
C GLU A 112 -11.53 -29.93 -0.73
N ARG A 113 -11.73 -31.21 -1.07
CA ARG A 113 -11.51 -32.32 -0.13
C ARG A 113 -10.12 -32.92 -0.20
N ARG A 114 -9.39 -32.74 -1.31
CA ARG A 114 -8.19 -33.53 -1.63
C ARG A 114 -7.04 -32.66 -2.16
N LYS A 115 -6.82 -31.50 -1.54
CA LYS A 115 -5.80 -30.52 -1.94
C LYS A 115 -4.40 -31.12 -2.06
N SER A 116 -4.05 -32.11 -1.24
CA SER A 116 -2.70 -32.73 -1.21
C SER A 116 -2.38 -33.66 -2.39
N LEU A 117 -3.39 -34.08 -3.17
CA LEU A 117 -3.22 -34.98 -4.32
C LEU A 117 -3.07 -34.24 -5.65
N PHE A 118 -3.34 -32.94 -5.65
CA PHE A 118 -3.27 -32.08 -6.84
C PHE A 118 -2.11 -31.10 -6.70
N VAL A 119 -1.47 -30.80 -7.82
CA VAL A 119 -0.50 -29.72 -7.99
C VAL A 119 -1.14 -28.67 -8.89
N GLN A 120 -1.03 -27.40 -8.52
CA GLN A 120 -1.62 -26.30 -9.26
C GLN A 120 -0.55 -25.32 -9.72
N ASP A 121 -0.59 -24.95 -11.00
CA ASP A 121 0.20 -23.86 -11.55
C ASP A 121 -0.45 -22.51 -11.18
N LEU A 122 0.30 -21.64 -10.49
CA LEU A 122 -0.19 -20.34 -10.00
C LEU A 122 -0.36 -19.28 -11.11
N LEU A 123 0.23 -19.50 -12.29
CA LEU A 123 0.16 -18.59 -13.43
C LEU A 123 -0.95 -18.99 -14.39
N THR A 124 -1.18 -20.29 -14.58
CA THR A 124 -2.17 -20.81 -15.53
C THR A 124 -3.42 -21.41 -14.87
N CYS A 125 -3.43 -21.52 -13.55
CA CYS A 125 -4.44 -22.22 -12.76
C CYS A 125 -4.67 -23.69 -13.15
N LYS A 126 -3.77 -24.29 -13.94
CA LYS A 126 -3.88 -25.67 -14.39
C LYS A 126 -3.63 -26.63 -13.23
N CYS A 127 -4.56 -27.56 -13.04
CA CYS A 127 -4.49 -28.62 -12.05
C CYS A 127 -3.92 -29.89 -12.67
N SER A 128 -2.96 -30.51 -12.00
CA SER A 128 -2.40 -31.82 -12.36
C SER A 128 -2.33 -32.74 -11.14
N CYS A 129 -2.24 -34.05 -11.37
CA CYS A 129 -2.05 -35.00 -10.29
C CYS A 129 -0.62 -34.99 -9.79
N LYS A 130 -0.45 -35.07 -8.47
CA LYS A 130 0.85 -35.20 -7.82
C LYS A 130 1.56 -36.50 -8.19
N PHE A 131 0.81 -37.56 -8.41
CA PHE A 131 1.32 -38.87 -8.83
C PHE A 131 1.01 -39.10 -10.31
N THR A 132 1.91 -39.82 -10.98
CA THR A 132 1.77 -40.26 -12.38
C THR A 132 1.21 -41.68 -12.46
N GLN A 133 0.81 -42.09 -13.67
CA GLN A 133 0.38 -43.48 -13.91
C GLN A 133 1.47 -44.50 -13.58
N LEU A 134 2.75 -44.15 -13.82
CA LEU A 134 3.88 -45.02 -13.51
C LEU A 134 4.03 -45.21 -11.98
N ASP A 135 3.82 -44.15 -11.21
CA ASP A 135 3.88 -44.20 -9.74
C ASP A 135 2.82 -45.15 -9.18
N CYS A 136 1.59 -45.09 -9.70
CA CYS A 136 0.52 -46.00 -9.28
C CYS A 136 0.77 -47.45 -9.75
N LYS A 137 1.28 -47.64 -10.97
CA LYS A 137 1.61 -48.96 -11.53
C LYS A 137 2.69 -49.68 -10.74
N SER A 138 3.66 -48.96 -10.17
CA SER A 138 4.67 -49.54 -9.27
C SER A 138 4.03 -50.25 -8.06
N ARG A 139 2.81 -49.86 -7.69
CA ARG A 139 2.01 -50.41 -6.60
C ARG A 139 0.89 -51.33 -7.06
N GLN A 140 0.88 -51.73 -8.34
CA GLN A 140 -0.19 -52.53 -8.97
C GLN A 140 -1.57 -51.84 -8.93
N LEU A 141 -1.58 -50.50 -8.96
CA LEU A 141 -2.77 -49.66 -8.96
C LEU A 141 -2.82 -48.81 -10.23
N GLU A 142 -3.97 -48.24 -10.56
CA GLU A 142 -4.17 -47.32 -11.68
C GLU A 142 -4.49 -45.92 -11.17
N LEU A 143 -3.88 -44.89 -11.79
CA LEU A 143 -4.18 -43.51 -11.42
C LEU A 143 -5.55 -43.12 -11.98
N ASN A 144 -6.41 -42.66 -11.09
CA ASN A 144 -7.64 -41.99 -11.43
C ASN A 144 -7.37 -40.50 -11.63
N GLU A 145 -7.18 -40.06 -12.88
CA GLU A 145 -6.84 -38.67 -13.22
C GLU A 145 -7.85 -37.63 -12.73
N ARG A 146 -9.12 -38.02 -12.52
CA ARG A 146 -10.15 -37.12 -11.98
C ARG A 146 -10.04 -36.89 -10.49
N THR A 147 -9.46 -37.84 -9.76
CA THR A 147 -9.39 -37.77 -8.29
C THR A 147 -7.96 -37.80 -7.74
N CYS A 148 -6.98 -37.96 -8.63
CA CYS A 148 -5.56 -38.14 -8.39
C CYS A 148 -5.23 -39.23 -7.35
N ARG A 149 -6.02 -40.30 -7.34
CA ARG A 149 -5.83 -41.47 -6.48
C ARG A 149 -5.32 -42.66 -7.29
N CYS A 150 -4.46 -43.46 -6.67
CA CYS A 150 -4.15 -44.78 -7.17
C CYS A 150 -5.22 -45.75 -6.67
N ASP A 151 -6.12 -46.17 -7.55
CA ASP A 151 -7.22 -47.09 -7.25
C ASP A 151 -6.91 -48.48 -7.81
N LYS A 152 -7.54 -49.53 -7.29
CA LYS A 152 -7.41 -50.88 -7.89
C LYS A 152 -8.07 -50.87 -9.29
N PRO A 153 -7.49 -51.61 -10.26
CA PRO A 153 -8.11 -51.74 -11.58
C PRO A 153 -9.54 -52.27 -11.41
N ARG A 154 -10.52 -51.58 -12.01
CA ARG A 154 -11.89 -52.09 -12.06
C ARG A 154 -11.89 -53.25 -13.05
N ARG A 155 -12.16 -54.47 -12.54
CA ARG A 155 -12.35 -55.68 -13.34
C ARG A 155 -13.55 -55.56 -14.27
#